data_AF-A0A350SZW6-F1
#
_entry.id   AF-A0A350SZW6-F1
#
_cell.length_a   1.000
_cell.length_b   1.000
_cell.length_c   1.000
_cell.angle_alpha   90.00
_cell.angle_beta   90.00
_cell.angle_gamma   90.00
#
_symmetry.space_group_name_H-M   'P 1'
#
loop_
_entity.id
_entity.type
_entity.pdbx_description
1 polymer ?
#
loop_
_entity_poly.entity_id
_entity_poly.type
_entity_poly.pdbx_seq_one_letter_code
_entity_poly.pdbx_strand_id
1 'polypeptide(L)'
;MIVGMQQHMYGRKSETALDGPDFVAFSRSFGGDGMRVEHPDQMAEALERGFASDTIFVIDAICDYNHPPANLVAAMKEVGE
;
A
#
# COMPACT_ATOMS: atom_id res chain seq x y z
N MET A 1 7.19 -2.25 7.75
CA MET A 1 8.10 -3.40 8.05
C MET A 1 9.43 -2.96 8.65
N ILE A 2 10.24 -2.13 7.98
CA ILE A 2 11.54 -1.66 8.51
C ILE A 2 11.43 -0.81 9.79
N VAL A 3 10.41 0.05 9.88
CA VAL A 3 10.12 0.90 11.03
C VAL A 3 9.89 0.09 12.31
N GLY A 4 9.06 -0.97 12.22
CA GLY A 4 8.76 -1.85 13.35
C GLY A 4 9.97 -2.69 13.77
N MET A 5 10.75 -3.17 12.80
CA MET A 5 11.99 -3.90 13.06
C MET A 5 13.02 -3.06 13.85
N GLN A 6 13.29 -1.83 13.40
CA GLN A 6 14.23 -0.93 14.09
C GLN A 6 13.76 -0.59 15.51
N GLN A 7 12.46 -0.30 15.66
CA GLN A 7 11.87 -0.03 16.97
C GLN A 7 12.02 -1.21 17.93
N HIS A 8 11.84 -2.45 17.44
CA HIS A 8 11.98 -3.66 18.25
C HIS A 8 13.43 -3.96 18.63
N MET A 9 14.37 -3.89 17.68
CA MET A 9 15.77 -4.28 17.92
C MET A 9 16.59 -3.22 18.65
N TYR A 10 16.29 -1.93 18.42
CA TYR A 10 17.16 -0.83 18.86
C TYR A 10 16.44 0.20 19.73
N GLY A 11 15.15 0.03 19.99
CA GLY A 11 14.34 0.99 20.76
C GLY A 11 14.13 2.34 20.06
N ARG A 12 14.60 2.50 18.82
CA ARG A 12 14.50 3.75 18.05
C ARG A 12 14.37 3.48 16.56
N LYS A 13 13.79 4.45 15.86
CA LYS A 13 13.76 4.53 14.39
C LYS A 13 14.89 5.44 13.90
N SER A 14 15.42 5.18 12.71
CA SER A 14 16.46 6.01 12.08
C SER A 14 16.30 5.96 10.56
N GLU A 15 16.22 7.11 9.90
CA GLU A 15 16.20 7.26 8.43
C GLU A 15 15.17 6.35 7.70
N THR A 16 13.96 6.24 8.26
CA THR A 16 12.88 5.41 7.68
C THR A 16 11.63 6.19 7.28
N ALA A 17 11.59 7.49 7.59
CA ALA A 17 10.51 8.38 7.17
C ALA A 17 10.81 8.89 5.76
N LEU A 18 10.30 8.18 4.75
CA LEU A 18 10.39 8.57 3.35
C LEU A 18 9.00 9.01 2.90
N ASP A 19 8.92 10.20 2.29
CA ASP A 19 7.73 10.65 1.60
C ASP A 19 7.73 10.06 0.19
N GLY A 20 6.63 9.40 -0.16
CA GLY A 20 6.45 8.84 -1.51
C GLY A 20 6.21 9.94 -2.55
N PRO A 21 6.64 9.76 -3.81
CA PRO A 21 6.28 10.65 -4.90
C PRO A 21 4.80 10.48 -5.27
N ASP A 22 4.29 11.37 -6.13
CA ASP A 22 2.99 11.17 -6.77
C ASP A 22 3.08 10.02 -7.79
N PHE A 23 2.65 8.83 -7.37
CA PHE A 23 2.70 7.62 -8.19
C PHE A 23 1.73 7.66 -9.38
N VAL A 24 0.63 8.42 -9.29
CA VAL A 24 -0.33 8.59 -10.39
C VAL A 24 0.27 9.47 -11.47
N ALA A 25 0.87 10.61 -11.09
CA ALA A 25 1.61 11.46 -12.02
C ALA A 25 2.79 10.72 -12.65
N PHE A 26 3.49 9.90 -11.86
CA PHE A 26 4.54 9.03 -12.36
C PHE A 26 4.01 8.07 -13.43
N SER A 27 2.94 7.32 -13.16
CA SER A 27 2.29 6.43 -14.16
C SER A 27 1.93 7.17 -15.45
N ARG A 28 1.32 8.34 -15.33
CA ARG A 28 0.91 9.17 -16.48
C ARG A 28 2.08 9.64 -17.33
N SER A 29 3.24 9.91 -16.72
CA SER A 29 4.45 10.30 -17.46
C SER A 29 4.97 9.20 -18.40
N PHE A 30 4.59 7.93 -18.17
CA PHE A 30 4.90 6.79 -19.04
C PHE A 30 3.74 6.38 -19.96
N GLY A 31 2.68 7.18 -20.04
CA GLY A 31 1.49 6.87 -20.84
C GLY A 31 0.49 5.92 -20.16
N GLY A 32 0.67 5.66 -18.87
CA GLY A 32 -0.32 4.99 -18.02
C GLY A 32 -1.40 5.93 -17.51
N ASP A 33 -2.24 5.42 -16.62
CA ASP A 33 -3.14 6.21 -15.77
C ASP A 33 -3.08 5.69 -14.33
N GLY A 34 -3.90 6.25 -13.46
CA GLY A 34 -4.02 5.78 -12.09
C GLY A 34 -5.06 6.53 -11.27
N MET A 35 -5.27 6.00 -10.08
CA MET A 35 -6.14 6.59 -9.07
C MET A 35 -5.44 6.48 -7.71
N ARG A 36 -5.44 7.60 -6.98
CA ARG A 36 -5.05 7.61 -5.58
C ARG A 36 -6.27 7.29 -4.73
N VAL A 37 -6.14 6.30 -3.86
CA VAL A 37 -7.18 5.82 -2.94
C VAL A 37 -6.83 6.36 -1.56
N GLU A 38 -7.58 7.35 -1.11
CA GLU A 38 -7.42 8.00 0.20
C GLU A 38 -8.30 7.35 1.27
N HIS A 39 -9.41 6.74 0.85
CA HIS A 39 -10.35 6.05 1.72
C HIS A 39 -10.68 4.63 1.21
N PRO A 40 -10.87 3.64 2.11
CA PRO A 40 -11.08 2.25 1.72
C PRO A 40 -12.29 1.99 0.82
N ASP A 41 -13.35 2.81 0.93
CA ASP A 41 -14.56 2.73 0.10
C ASP A 41 -14.30 3.06 -1.38
N GLN A 42 -13.22 3.76 -1.70
CA GLN A 42 -12.80 4.06 -3.07
C GLN A 42 -12.08 2.88 -3.75
N MET A 43 -11.72 1.83 -3.02
CA MET A 43 -10.98 0.69 -3.57
C MET A 43 -11.76 -0.03 -4.68
N ALA A 44 -13.08 -0.19 -4.50
CA ALA A 44 -13.92 -0.84 -5.51
C ALA A 44 -13.90 -0.06 -6.84
N GLU A 45 -14.09 1.27 -6.78
CA GLU A 45 -14.01 2.15 -7.95
C GLU A 45 -12.62 2.09 -8.62
N ALA A 46 -11.55 2.13 -7.82
CA ALA A 46 -10.18 2.09 -8.34
C ALA A 46 -9.88 0.78 -9.07
N LEU A 47 -10.36 -0.35 -8.54
CA LEU A 47 -10.24 -1.66 -9.18
C LEU A 47 -11.07 -1.74 -10.46
N GLU A 48 -12.33 -1.30 -10.44
CA GLU A 48 -13.19 -1.27 -11.63
C GLU A 48 -12.56 -0.47 -12.77
N ARG A 49 -12.07 0.74 -12.46
CA ARG A 49 -11.37 1.60 -13.43
C ARG A 49 -10.07 0.98 -13.92
N GLY A 50 -9.31 0.36 -13.00
CA GLY A 50 -8.05 -0.30 -13.35
C GLY A 50 -8.24 -1.50 -14.27
N PHE A 51 -9.25 -2.34 -14.02
CA PHE A 51 -9.56 -3.48 -14.89
C PHE A 51 -10.15 -3.08 -16.24
N ALA A 52 -10.85 -1.95 -16.32
CA ALA A 52 -11.38 -1.41 -17.58
C ALA A 52 -10.35 -0.60 -18.39
N SER A 53 -9.16 -0.33 -17.83
CA SER A 53 -8.13 0.49 -18.47
C SER A 53 -7.42 -0.27 -19.60
N ASP A 54 -7.30 0.36 -20.77
CA ASP A 54 -6.52 -0.15 -21.90
C ASP A 54 -5.00 0.11 -21.77
N THR A 55 -4.58 0.77 -20.70
CA THR A 55 -3.18 1.07 -20.38
C THR A 55 -2.82 0.61 -18.96
N ILE A 56 -1.53 0.67 -18.62
CA ILE A 56 -1.05 0.42 -17.25
C ILE A 56 -1.78 1.37 -16.29
N PHE A 57 -2.46 0.79 -15.29
CA PHE A 57 -3.18 1.54 -14.28
C PHE A 57 -2.55 1.35 -12.90
N VAL A 58 -2.09 2.44 -12.29
CA VAL A 58 -1.49 2.42 -10.96
C VAL A 58 -2.52 2.85 -9.92
N ILE A 59 -2.75 2.00 -8.92
CA ILE A 59 -3.54 2.32 -7.74
C ILE A 59 -2.57 2.70 -6.61
N ASP A 60 -2.57 3.98 -6.23
CA ASP A 60 -1.81 4.50 -5.09
C ASP A 60 -2.68 4.46 -3.84
N ALA A 61 -2.58 3.40 -3.05
CA ALA A 61 -3.43 3.15 -1.90
C ALA A 61 -2.78 3.62 -0.59
N ILE A 62 -3.43 4.55 0.10
CA ILE A 62 -3.00 5.00 1.42
C ILE A 62 -3.39 3.98 2.47
N CYS A 63 -2.37 3.47 3.16
CA CYS A 63 -2.50 2.43 4.16
C CYS A 63 -2.04 2.94 5.52
N ASP A 64 -2.80 2.59 6.57
CA ASP A 64 -2.32 2.70 7.93
C ASP A 64 -1.46 1.47 8.28
N TYR A 65 -0.24 1.72 8.77
CA TYR A 65 0.70 0.69 9.22
C TYR A 65 0.65 0.41 10.73
N ASN A 66 -0.33 0.97 11.45
CA ASN A 66 -0.58 0.70 12.86
C ASN A 66 -0.96 -0.76 13.13
N HIS A 67 -1.39 -1.50 12.11
CA HIS A 67 -1.50 -2.95 12.14
C HIS A 67 -0.46 -3.56 11.20
N PRO A 68 0.33 -4.56 11.66
CA PRO A 68 1.18 -5.31 10.75
C PRO A 68 0.32 -5.93 9.63
N PRO A 69 0.77 -5.91 8.37
CA PRO A 69 0.04 -6.51 7.26
C PRO A 69 -0.09 -8.00 7.54
N ALA A 70 -1.30 -8.40 7.92
CA ALA A 70 -1.63 -9.64 8.60
C ALA A 70 -0.83 -9.86 9.89
N ASN A 71 -1.55 -10.08 11.00
CA ASN A 71 -1.02 -10.96 12.02
C ASN A 71 -0.88 -12.35 11.35
N LEU A 72 0.22 -12.60 10.64
CA LEU A 72 0.50 -13.88 9.98
C LEU A 72 0.36 -15.03 10.96
N VAL A 73 0.63 -14.79 12.26
CA VAL A 73 0.42 -15.79 13.32
C VAL A 73 -1.07 -16.06 13.57
N ALA A 74 -1.96 -15.06 13.46
CA ALA A 74 -3.41 -15.28 13.52
C ALA A 74 -3.94 -15.89 12.22
N ALA A 75 -3.52 -15.39 11.06
CA ALA A 75 -3.94 -15.92 9.77
C ALA A 75 -3.50 -17.39 9.57
N MET A 76 -2.31 -17.78 10.05
CA MET A 76 -1.84 -19.17 10.03
C MET A 76 -2.58 -20.08 11.03
N LYS A 77 -3.15 -19.52 12.12
CA LYS A 77 -4.01 -20.27 13.03
C LYS A 77 -5.37 -20.57 12.42
N GLU A 78 -5.92 -19.64 11.63
CA GLU A 78 -7.24 -19.80 10.98
C GLU A 78 -7.22 -20.73 9.75
N VAL A 79 -6.07 -20.94 9.11
CA VAL A 79 -5.92 -21.85 7.95
C VAL A 79 -5.58 -23.29 8.37
N GLY A 80 -5.24 -23.50 9.65
CA GLY A 80 -4.85 -24.80 10.22
C GLY A 80 -5.95 -25.54 11.00
N GLU A 81 -7.17 -24.99 11.05
CA GLU A 81 -8.38 -25.65 11.57
C GLU A 81 -9.36 -25.95 10.42
#